data_AF-A0A1G9F1K0-F1
#
_entry.id   AF-A0A1G9F1K0-F1
#
_cell.length_a   1.000
_cell.length_b   1.000
_cell.length_c   1.000
_cell.angle_alpha   90.00
_cell.angle_beta   90.00
_cell.angle_gamma   90.00
#
_symmetry.space_group_name_H-M   'P 1'
#
loop_
_entity.id
_entity.type
_entity.pdbx_description
1 polymer ?
#
loop_
_entity_poly.entity_id
_entity_poly.type
_entity_poly.pdbx_seq_one_letter_code
_entity_poly.pdbx_strand_id
1 'polypeptide(L)'
;MPGESTPPTRAGFVVSKAVGVAVVRNKVKRRLRHLVRERLSELPPGSLVVVRALPGAGDADHAQLAQDLDAAFKRLLSGGAR
;
A
#
# COMPACT_ATOMS: atom_id res chain seq x y z
N MET A 1 -9.39 -21.65 25.54
CA MET A 1 -8.73 -21.78 24.23
C MET A 1 -8.15 -20.43 23.88
N PRO A 2 -6.81 -20.23 23.83
CA PRO A 2 -6.27 -18.94 23.41
C PRO A 2 -6.59 -18.75 21.92
N GLY A 3 -7.14 -17.58 21.59
CA GLY A 3 -7.68 -17.28 20.27
C GLY A 3 -6.64 -17.39 19.17
N GLU A 4 -6.91 -18.27 18.20
CA GLU A 4 -6.34 -18.16 16.86
C GLU A 4 -6.96 -16.94 16.17
N SER A 5 -6.63 -15.74 16.65
CA SER A 5 -6.83 -14.54 15.87
C SER A 5 -5.80 -14.59 14.77
N THR A 6 -6.20 -15.07 13.58
CA THR A 6 -5.36 -14.96 12.39
C THR A 6 -4.86 -13.52 12.32
N PRO A 7 -3.53 -13.30 12.27
CA PRO A 7 -2.99 -11.97 12.46
C PRO A 7 -3.64 -11.01 11.45
N PRO A 8 -4.13 -9.84 11.86
CA PRO A 8 -4.78 -8.93 10.94
C PRO A 8 -3.77 -8.53 9.86
N THR A 9 -4.23 -8.50 8.61
CA THR A 9 -3.43 -8.09 7.46
C THR A 9 -2.87 -6.69 7.71
N ARG A 10 -1.54 -6.53 7.66
CA ARG A 10 -0.89 -5.25 7.97
C ARG A 10 -0.34 -4.62 6.71
N ALA A 11 -0.64 -3.34 6.51
CA ALA A 11 -0.04 -2.52 5.46
C ALA A 11 0.92 -1.49 6.06
N GLY A 12 2.20 -1.60 5.72
CA GLY A 12 3.22 -0.58 5.97
C GLY A 12 3.33 0.39 4.80
N PHE A 13 3.47 1.68 5.08
CA PHE A 13 3.65 2.71 4.04
C PHE A 13 4.99 3.41 4.23
N VAL A 14 5.90 3.21 3.28
CA VAL A 14 7.23 3.84 3.25
C VAL A 14 7.19 4.99 2.25
N VAL A 15 7.26 6.22 2.76
CA VAL A 15 7.27 7.43 1.92
C VAL A 15 8.60 8.15 2.13
N SER A 16 9.46 8.12 1.12
CA SER A 16 10.78 8.75 1.18
C SER A 16 10.68 10.28 1.09
N LYS A 17 11.72 10.98 1.56
CA LYS A 17 11.81 12.46 1.46
C LYS A 17 11.77 12.95 0.00
N ALA A 18 12.23 12.12 -0.93
CA ALA A 18 12.22 12.39 -2.38
C ALA A 18 10.82 12.49 -3.01
N VAL A 19 9.76 12.09 -2.29
CA VAL A 19 8.37 12.23 -2.76
C VAL A 19 7.88 13.68 -2.68
N GLY A 20 8.48 14.50 -1.80
CA GLY A 20 8.15 15.92 -1.68
C GLY A 20 8.00 16.38 -0.23
N VAL A 21 7.43 17.58 -0.07
CA VAL A 21 7.21 18.22 1.23
C VAL A 21 6.24 17.42 2.12
N ALA A 22 6.19 17.73 3.43
CA ALA A 22 5.38 16.99 4.40
C ALA A 22 3.90 16.85 4.01
N VAL A 23 3.30 17.91 3.45
CA VAL A 23 1.90 17.92 3.02
C VAL A 23 1.66 16.93 1.87
N VAL A 24 2.55 16.91 0.87
CA VAL A 24 2.50 15.98 -0.26
C VAL A 24 2.64 14.53 0.24
N ARG A 25 3.64 14.26 1.09
CA ARG A 25 3.85 12.93 1.67
C ARG A 25 2.65 12.45 2.49
N ASN A 26 2.03 13.32 3.28
CA ASN A 26 0.83 13.00 4.06
C ASN A 26 -0.39 12.75 3.17
N LYS A 27 -0.55 13.55 2.09
CA LYS A 27 -1.61 13.36 1.09
C LYS A 27 -1.46 12.02 0.38
N VAL A 28 -0.25 11.66 -0.06
CA VAL A 28 0.07 10.36 -0.66
C VAL A 28 -0.20 9.23 0.32
N LYS A 29 0.28 9.32 1.57
CA LYS A 29 -0.01 8.33 2.63
C LYS A 29 -1.51 8.13 2.84
N ARG A 30 -2.29 9.21 2.87
CA ARG A 30 -3.74 9.15 3.05
C ARG A 30 -4.44 8.49 1.86
N ARG A 31 -4.05 8.84 0.63
CA ARG A 31 -4.56 8.24 -0.61
C ARG A 31 -4.24 6.75 -0.68
N LEU A 32 -2.98 6.38 -0.46
CA LEU A 32 -2.53 4.98 -0.44
C LEU A 32 -3.26 4.17 0.62
N ARG A 33 -3.47 4.73 1.83
CA ARG A 33 -4.23 4.05 2.87
C ARG A 33 -5.68 3.76 2.45
N HIS A 34 -6.34 4.69 1.77
CA HIS A 34 -7.70 4.47 1.27
C HIS A 34 -7.74 3.33 0.25
N LEU A 35 -6.89 3.39 -0.78
CA LEU A 35 -6.85 2.37 -1.82
C LEU A 35 -6.47 0.99 -1.26
N VAL A 36 -5.46 0.93 -0.40
CA VAL A 36 -5.01 -0.31 0.22
C VAL A 36 -6.05 -0.88 1.18
N ARG A 37 -6.90 -0.06 1.82
CA ARG A 37 -7.94 -0.56 2.72
C ARG A 37 -8.98 -1.42 1.99
N GLU A 38 -9.34 -1.04 0.78
CA GLU A 38 -10.26 -1.82 -0.06
C GLU A 38 -9.61 -3.14 -0.47
N ARG A 39 -8.34 -3.09 -0.90
CA ARG A 39 -7.57 -4.28 -1.35
C ARG A 39 -7.05 -5.18 -0.23
N LEU A 40 -6.91 -4.67 1.00
CA LEU A 40 -6.47 -5.44 2.17
C LEU A 40 -7.43 -6.59 2.50
N SER A 41 -8.70 -6.42 2.15
CA SER A 41 -9.72 -7.46 2.29
C SER A 41 -9.54 -8.62 1.31
N GLU A 42 -8.83 -8.40 0.19
CA GLU A 42 -8.53 -9.42 -0.82
C GLU A 42 -7.28 -10.26 -0.44
N LEU A 43 -6.51 -9.80 0.55
CA LEU A 43 -5.26 -10.46 0.96
C LEU A 43 -5.51 -11.52 2.04
N PRO A 44 -4.77 -12.66 2.00
CA PRO A 44 -4.87 -13.68 3.02
C PRO A 44 -4.58 -13.08 4.41
N PRO A 45 -5.37 -13.44 5.43
CA PRO A 45 -5.12 -12.98 6.78
C PRO A 45 -3.75 -13.46 7.26
N GLY A 46 -2.99 -12.56 7.89
CA GLY A 46 -1.58 -12.74 8.25
C GLY A 46 -0.57 -12.17 7.25
N SER A 47 -1.03 -11.67 6.09
CA SER A 47 -0.13 -11.07 5.10
C SER A 47 0.40 -9.70 5.56
N LEU A 48 1.69 -9.47 5.32
CA LEU A 48 2.37 -8.19 5.54
C LEU A 48 2.68 -7.54 4.20
N VAL A 49 2.05 -6.40 3.91
CA VAL A 49 2.28 -5.66 2.67
C VAL A 49 3.01 -4.37 2.97
N VAL A 50 4.08 -4.09 2.24
CA VAL A 50 4.81 -2.82 2.34
C VAL A 50 4.70 -2.06 1.04
N VAL A 51 4.01 -0.92 1.07
CA VAL A 51 3.88 -0.02 -0.07
C VAL A 51 4.96 1.06 0.03
N ARG A 52 5.91 1.04 -0.91
CA ARG A 52 6.95 2.07 -1.02
C ARG A 52 6.54 3.10 -2.08
N ALA A 53 6.41 4.36 -1.68
CA ALA A 53 6.23 5.47 -2.61
C ALA A 53 7.59 5.83 -3.25
N LEU A 54 7.66 5.74 -4.57
CA LEU A 54 8.83 6.10 -5.37
C LEU A 54 8.94 7.63 -5.54
N PRO A 55 10.15 8.15 -5.82
CA PRO A 55 10.31 9.54 -6.25
C PRO A 55 9.40 9.81 -7.47
N GLY A 56 8.63 10.90 -7.44
CA GLY A 56 7.59 11.19 -8.46
C GLY A 56 6.15 10.89 -8.01
N ALA A 57 5.95 10.07 -6.97
CA ALA A 57 4.61 9.80 -6.42
C ALA A 57 3.92 11.04 -5.82
N GLY A 58 4.68 12.11 -5.55
CA GLY A 58 4.14 13.36 -5.02
C GLY A 58 3.47 14.24 -6.07
N ASP A 59 4.00 14.20 -7.30
CA ASP A 59 3.47 14.93 -8.46
C ASP A 59 2.46 14.07 -9.24
N ALA A 60 2.46 12.76 -9.00
CA ALA A 60 1.50 11.83 -9.59
C ALA A 60 0.05 12.12 -9.13
N ASP A 61 -0.86 12.15 -10.11
CA ASP A 61 -2.27 12.29 -9.85
C ASP A 61 -2.87 11.07 -9.15
N HIS A 62 -4.06 11.25 -8.59
CA HIS A 62 -4.73 10.17 -7.85
C HIS A 62 -4.96 8.93 -8.71
N ALA A 63 -5.37 9.13 -9.97
CA ALA A 63 -5.56 8.05 -10.93
C ALA A 63 -4.25 7.31 -11.23
N GLN A 64 -3.15 8.05 -11.39
CA GLN A 64 -1.83 7.46 -11.63
C GLN A 64 -1.38 6.62 -10.44
N LEU A 65 -1.53 7.15 -9.22
CA LEU A 65 -1.23 6.40 -7.99
C LEU A 65 -2.09 5.15 -7.82
N ALA A 66 -3.36 5.21 -8.23
CA ALA A 66 -4.26 4.06 -8.20
C ALA A 66 -3.83 2.99 -9.21
N GLN A 67 -3.51 3.38 -10.45
CA GLN A 67 -3.00 2.46 -11.48
C GLN A 67 -1.69 1.80 -11.06
N ASP A 68 -0.73 2.57 -10.54
CA ASP A 68 0.55 2.04 -10.07
C ASP A 68 0.35 1.07 -8.91
N LEU A 69 -0.56 1.39 -7.98
CA LEU A 69 -0.88 0.52 -6.86
C LEU A 69 -1.57 -0.76 -7.32
N ASP A 70 -2.57 -0.67 -8.21
CA ASP A 70 -3.27 -1.83 -8.76
C ASP A 70 -2.31 -2.72 -9.56
N ALA A 71 -1.38 -2.13 -10.32
CA ALA A 71 -0.33 -2.88 -11.03
C ALA A 71 0.61 -3.61 -10.05
N ALA A 72 1.02 -2.94 -8.96
CA ALA A 72 1.83 -3.54 -7.90
C ALA A 72 1.06 -4.65 -7.15
N PHE A 73 -0.23 -4.46 -6.86
CA PHE A 73 -1.10 -5.46 -6.24
C PHE A 73 -1.30 -6.66 -7.17
N LYS A 74 -1.56 -6.44 -8.46
CA LYS A 74 -1.67 -7.51 -9.44
C LYS A 74 -0.39 -8.32 -9.52
N ARG A 75 0.77 -7.65 -9.46
CA ARG A 75 2.09 -8.28 -9.45
C ARG A 75 2.36 -9.06 -8.15
N LEU A 76 1.90 -8.54 -7.02
CA LEU A 76 1.92 -9.23 -5.72
C LEU A 76 1.01 -10.46 -5.74
N LEU A 77 -0.20 -10.37 -6.31
CA LEU A 77 -1.13 -11.50 -6.38
C LEU A 77 -0.69 -12.54 -7.43
N SER A 78 -0.03 -12.10 -8.51
CA SER A 78 0.49 -13.02 -9.54
C SER A 78 1.84 -13.66 -9.17
N GLY A 79 2.54 -13.13 -8.17
CA GLY A 79 3.91 -13.54 -7.84
C GLY A 79 4.22 -13.70 -6.35
N GLY A 80 3.24 -13.50 -5.47
CA GLY A 80 3.37 -13.46 -4.01
C GLY A 80 3.21 -14.83 -3.37
N ALA A 81 4.13 -15.73 -3.71
CA ALA A 81 4.48 -16.88 -2.88
C ALA A 81 5.96 -17.20 -3.17
N ARG A 82 6.86 -16.44 -2.56
CA ARG A 82 8.26 -16.82 -2.35
C ARG A 82 8.80 -16.11 -1.13
#